data_AF-A0A661KM36-F1
#
_entry.id   AF-A0A661KM36-F1
#
_cell.length_a   1.000
_cell.length_b   1.000
_cell.length_c   1.000
_cell.angle_alpha   90.00
_cell.angle_beta   90.00
_cell.angle_gamma   90.00
#
_symmetry.space_group_name_H-M   'P 1'
#
loop_
_entity.id
_entity.type
_entity.pdbx_description
1 polymer ?
#
loop_
_entity_poly.entity_id
_entity_poly.type
_entity_poly.pdbx_seq_one_letter_code
_entity_poly.pdbx_strand_id
1 'polypeptide(L)'
;MKLAILWDESFLWGLITFWSCKSAGIPFDLVRSDEIKLGILDNYQILLVPGGWAAQKGKSLGDTGKQKVKEFIRSGGSFLGFCGGAGLALDVPYGLSLLPLKRKEAKNRLVNFSGGVLLNPVDTSHPLWEKLSRPYEFYVWWPSQFDLENNHKVKIIAHYKNSG
;
A
#
# COMPACT_ATOMS: atom_id res chain seq x y z
N MET A 1 18.31 -0.24 8.60
CA MET A 1 17.22 -0.59 7.67
C MET A 1 17.11 0.46 6.59
N LYS A 2 17.10 0.08 5.31
CA LYS A 2 16.99 1.02 4.18
C LYS A 2 15.60 0.93 3.54
N LEU A 3 14.90 2.07 3.49
CA LEU A 3 13.55 2.22 2.97
C LEU A 3 13.62 2.93 1.60
N ALA A 4 13.05 2.32 0.57
CA ALA A 4 12.81 2.96 -0.71
C ALA A 4 11.35 3.42 -0.80
N ILE A 5 11.11 4.63 -1.30
CA ILE A 5 9.77 5.12 -1.61
C ILE A 5 9.62 5.21 -3.13
N LEU A 6 8.63 4.52 -3.70
CA LEU A 6 8.32 4.67 -5.12
C LEU A 6 7.75 6.07 -5.39
N TRP A 7 8.51 6.89 -6.12
CA TRP A 7 8.14 8.27 -6.39
C TRP A 7 7.11 8.42 -7.52
N ASP A 8 7.26 7.61 -8.58
CA ASP A 8 6.45 7.76 -9.78
C ASP A 8 4.95 7.53 -9.51
N GLU A 9 4.12 8.37 -10.11
CA GLU A 9 2.65 8.30 -10.02
C GLU A 9 2.11 8.40 -8.57
N SER A 10 2.89 8.98 -7.66
CA SER A 10 2.53 9.14 -6.24
C SER A 10 1.83 10.46 -5.93
N PHE A 11 2.06 11.53 -6.71
CA PHE A 11 1.41 12.84 -6.57
C PHE A 11 1.39 13.35 -5.11
N LEU A 12 0.23 13.86 -4.65
CA LEU A 12 0.03 14.29 -3.26
C LEU A 12 0.38 13.22 -2.23
N TRP A 13 0.12 11.95 -2.52
CA TRP A 13 0.43 10.85 -1.60
C TRP A 13 1.93 10.63 -1.43
N GLY A 14 2.71 10.90 -2.47
CA GLY A 14 4.17 10.91 -2.39
C GLY A 14 4.68 11.98 -1.45
N LEU A 15 4.12 13.19 -1.52
CA LEU A 15 4.45 14.29 -0.61
C LEU A 15 4.05 13.98 0.84
N ILE A 16 2.83 13.48 1.07
CA ILE A 16 2.38 13.08 2.41
C ILE A 16 3.31 12.02 3.00
N THR A 17 3.72 11.04 2.19
CA THR A 17 4.65 10.00 2.62
C THR A 17 6.02 10.58 2.96
N PHE A 18 6.57 11.42 2.08
CA PHE A 18 7.86 12.08 2.27
C PHE A 18 7.89 12.83 3.61
N TRP A 19 6.88 13.68 3.85
CA TRP A 19 6.80 14.47 5.08
C TRP A 19 6.54 13.62 6.31
N SER A 20 5.72 12.58 6.21
CA SER A 20 5.49 11.62 7.30
C SER A 20 6.79 10.92 7.70
N CYS A 21 7.56 10.41 6.74
CA CYS A 21 8.84 9.76 7.03
C CYS A 21 9.86 10.73 7.61
N LYS A 22 9.95 11.96 7.07
CA LYS A 22 10.83 13.02 7.60
C LYS A 22 10.47 13.37 9.05
N SER A 23 9.19 13.61 9.32
CA SER A 23 8.71 13.96 10.68
C SER A 23 8.92 12.81 11.67
N ALA A 24 8.86 11.56 11.20
CA ALA A 24 9.10 10.38 12.03
C ALA A 24 10.60 10.05 12.21
N GLY A 25 11.51 10.81 11.57
CA GLY A 25 12.96 10.53 11.62
C GLY A 25 13.36 9.23 10.92
N ILE A 26 12.54 8.73 9.99
CA ILE A 26 12.82 7.50 9.25
C ILE A 26 13.70 7.86 8.05
N PRO A 27 14.91 7.28 7.90
CA PRO A 27 15.73 7.47 6.71
C PRO A 27 15.12 6.73 5.51
N PHE A 28 15.08 7.37 4.36
CA PHE A 28 14.55 6.82 3.12
C PHE A 28 15.21 7.43 1.90
N ASP A 29 15.15 6.70 0.79
CA ASP A 29 15.52 7.18 -0.53
C ASP A 29 14.28 7.18 -1.44
N LEU A 30 14.19 8.19 -2.31
CA LEU A 30 13.18 8.21 -3.37
C LEU A 30 13.73 7.41 -4.55
N VAL A 31 12.95 6.46 -5.06
CA VAL A 31 13.31 5.67 -6.23
C VAL A 31 12.27 5.82 -7.33
N ARG A 32 12.73 5.86 -8.56
CA ARG A 32 11.90 5.88 -9.77
C ARG A 32 11.76 4.49 -10.37
N SER A 33 10.76 4.32 -11.23
CA SER A 33 10.49 3.05 -11.89
C SER A 33 11.66 2.60 -12.76
N ASP A 34 12.39 3.52 -13.39
CA ASP A 34 13.56 3.20 -14.20
C ASP A 34 14.73 2.67 -13.37
N GLU A 35 14.94 3.20 -12.17
CA GLU A 35 15.96 2.70 -11.23
C GLU A 35 15.57 1.31 -10.71
N ILE A 36 14.28 1.06 -10.48
CA ILE A 36 13.77 -0.27 -10.13
C ILE A 36 14.02 -1.27 -11.26
N LYS A 37 13.80 -0.89 -12.52
CA LYS A 37 14.12 -1.74 -13.68
C LYS A 37 15.61 -2.11 -13.73
N LEU A 38 16.48 -1.21 -13.28
CA LEU A 38 17.93 -1.43 -13.17
C LEU A 38 18.37 -2.21 -11.93
N GLY A 39 17.44 -2.65 -11.06
CA GLY A 39 17.75 -3.47 -9.90
C GLY A 39 18.14 -2.70 -8.64
N ILE A 40 17.81 -1.40 -8.55
CA ILE A 40 18.18 -0.60 -7.36
C ILE A 40 17.65 -1.18 -6.04
N LEU A 41 16.56 -1.96 -6.09
CA LEU A 41 15.90 -2.55 -4.92
C LEU A 41 16.78 -3.51 -4.11
N ASP A 42 17.84 -4.06 -4.70
CA ASP A 42 18.79 -4.95 -4.01
C ASP A 42 19.49 -4.27 -2.82
N ASN A 43 19.46 -2.93 -2.77
CA ASN A 43 20.05 -2.13 -1.71
C ASN A 43 19.10 -1.82 -0.54
N TYR A 44 17.86 -2.30 -0.59
CA TYR A 44 16.79 -1.93 0.34
C TYR A 44 16.20 -3.14 1.05
N GLN A 45 15.44 -2.89 2.11
CA GLN A 45 14.69 -3.93 2.84
C GLN A 45 13.19 -3.72 2.74
N ILE A 46 12.75 -2.49 2.49
CA ILE A 46 11.34 -2.14 2.36
C ILE A 46 11.16 -1.27 1.12
N LEU A 47 10.21 -1.65 0.27
CA LEU A 47 9.64 -0.78 -0.74
C LEU A 47 8.29 -0.26 -0.24
N LEU A 48 8.23 1.03 0.06
CA LEU A 48 7.00 1.72 0.38
C LEU A 48 6.41 2.32 -0.90
N VAL A 49 5.15 2.00 -1.16
CA VAL A 49 4.42 2.45 -2.34
C VAL A 49 3.25 3.33 -1.90
N PRO A 50 3.36 4.65 -2.07
CA PRO A 50 2.29 5.56 -1.72
C PRO A 50 1.03 5.36 -2.56
N GLY A 51 -0.01 6.13 -2.19
CA GLY A 51 -1.20 6.30 -3.00
C GLY A 51 -0.93 6.87 -4.41
N GLY A 52 -2.01 7.23 -5.09
CA GLY A 52 -1.99 7.67 -6.49
C GLY A 52 -2.65 6.64 -7.40
N TRP A 53 -2.22 6.58 -8.66
CA TRP A 53 -2.90 5.78 -9.67
C TRP A 53 -2.21 4.43 -9.85
N ALA A 54 -2.79 3.38 -9.26
CA ALA A 54 -2.23 2.02 -9.31
C ALA A 54 -1.92 1.55 -10.74
N ALA A 55 -2.82 1.84 -11.69
CA ALA A 55 -2.63 1.47 -13.09
C ALA A 55 -1.44 2.20 -13.73
N GLN A 56 -1.25 3.49 -13.43
CA GLN A 56 -0.11 4.24 -13.96
C GLN A 56 1.20 3.82 -13.32
N LYS A 57 1.21 3.49 -12.01
CA LYS A 57 2.38 2.88 -11.36
C LYS A 57 2.79 1.58 -12.07
N GLY A 58 1.81 0.70 -12.30
CA GLY A 58 2.02 -0.54 -13.04
C GLY A 58 2.54 -0.30 -14.46
N LYS A 59 2.03 0.73 -15.15
CA LYS A 59 2.50 1.13 -16.49
C LYS A 59 3.93 1.67 -16.46
N SER A 60 4.26 2.54 -15.50
CA SER A 60 5.60 3.13 -15.36
C SER A 60 6.67 2.07 -15.05
N LEU A 61 6.35 1.12 -14.17
CA LEU A 61 7.20 -0.05 -13.89
C LEU A 61 7.40 -0.91 -15.13
N GLY A 62 6.37 -1.08 -15.97
CA GLY A 62 6.39 -2.05 -17.06
C GLY A 62 6.63 -3.48 -16.56
N ASP A 63 6.80 -4.43 -17.47
CA ASP A 63 6.96 -5.83 -17.08
C ASP A 63 8.28 -6.09 -16.34
N THR A 64 9.37 -5.44 -16.77
CA THR A 64 10.68 -5.51 -16.10
C THR A 64 10.63 -4.99 -14.67
N GLY A 65 10.08 -3.80 -14.44
CA GLY A 65 10.01 -3.22 -13.09
C GLY A 65 9.08 -4.03 -12.18
N LYS A 66 7.93 -4.50 -12.70
CA LYS A 66 7.04 -5.40 -11.95
C LYS A 66 7.77 -6.67 -11.53
N GLN A 67 8.51 -7.29 -12.44
CA GLN A 67 9.28 -8.50 -12.14
C GLN A 67 10.36 -8.23 -11.09
N LYS A 68 11.08 -7.10 -11.17
CA LYS A 68 12.07 -6.70 -10.16
C LYS A 68 11.46 -6.51 -8.77
N VAL A 69 10.28 -5.92 -8.67
CA VAL A 69 9.57 -5.81 -7.38
C VAL A 69 9.18 -7.19 -6.84
N LYS A 70 8.72 -8.12 -7.70
CA LYS A 70 8.39 -9.50 -7.28
C LYS A 70 9.64 -10.26 -6.85
N GLU A 71 10.77 -10.10 -7.53
CA GLU A 71 12.06 -10.69 -7.16
C GLU A 71 12.52 -10.18 -5.80
N PHE A 72 12.48 -8.87 -5.58
CA PHE A 72 12.80 -8.22 -4.30
C PHE A 72 11.98 -8.81 -3.14
N ILE A 73 10.69 -9.07 -3.33
CA ILE A 73 9.85 -9.66 -2.29
C ILE A 73 10.22 -11.14 -2.06
N ARG A 74 10.45 -11.89 -3.14
CA ARG A 74 10.88 -13.31 -3.04
C ARG A 74 12.23 -13.47 -2.36
N SER A 75 13.12 -12.48 -2.46
CA SER A 75 14.42 -12.48 -1.78
C SER A 75 14.36 -11.98 -0.32
N GLY A 76 13.17 -11.72 0.22
CA GLY A 76 12.96 -11.33 1.61
C GLY A 76 12.71 -9.83 1.84
N GLY A 77 12.62 -9.04 0.77
CA GLY A 77 12.18 -7.65 0.82
C GLY A 77 10.71 -7.52 1.22
N SER A 78 10.37 -6.43 1.89
CA SER A 78 9.00 -6.13 2.33
C SER A 78 8.34 -5.07 1.45
N PHE A 79 7.05 -5.25 1.16
CA PHE A 79 6.23 -4.28 0.43
C PHE A 79 5.21 -3.64 1.36
N LEU A 80 5.20 -2.31 1.43
CA LEU A 80 4.21 -1.54 2.20
C LEU A 80 3.46 -0.60 1.25
N GLY A 81 2.23 -0.96 0.90
CA GLY A 81 1.39 -0.15 0.01
C GLY A 81 0.16 0.41 0.72
N PHE A 82 -0.23 1.65 0.40
CA PHE A 82 -1.50 2.22 0.83
C PHE A 82 -2.22 2.95 -0.32
N CYS A 83 -3.54 3.11 -0.24
CA CYS A 83 -4.36 3.73 -1.29
C CYS A 83 -4.08 3.08 -2.67
N GLY A 84 -3.68 3.85 -3.68
CA GLY A 84 -3.25 3.35 -4.99
C GLY A 84 -2.09 2.34 -4.94
N GLY A 85 -1.15 2.49 -4.01
CA GLY A 85 -0.06 1.54 -3.80
C GLY A 85 -0.52 0.19 -3.28
N ALA A 86 -1.54 0.16 -2.43
CA ALA A 86 -2.20 -1.10 -2.04
C ALA A 86 -2.90 -1.74 -3.26
N GLY A 87 -3.51 -0.92 -4.12
CA GLY A 87 -4.10 -1.36 -5.38
C GLY A 87 -3.10 -1.96 -6.37
N LEU A 88 -1.82 -1.57 -6.30
CA LEU A 88 -0.76 -2.13 -7.14
C LEU A 88 -0.40 -3.57 -6.72
N ALA A 89 -0.57 -3.94 -5.46
CA ALA A 89 -0.26 -5.27 -4.95
C ALA A 89 -1.27 -6.36 -5.38
N LEU A 90 -2.43 -5.95 -5.90
CA LEU A 90 -3.55 -6.84 -6.26
C LEU A 90 -3.24 -7.72 -7.48
N ASP A 91 -4.01 -8.80 -7.61
CA ASP A 91 -4.01 -9.70 -8.77
C ASP A 91 -4.97 -9.19 -9.85
N VAL A 92 -4.50 -8.18 -10.58
CA VAL A 92 -5.21 -7.47 -11.66
C VAL A 92 -4.24 -7.15 -12.79
N PRO A 93 -4.68 -6.86 -14.03
CA PRO A 93 -3.78 -6.73 -15.19
C PRO A 93 -2.63 -5.72 -15.03
N TYR A 94 -2.86 -4.60 -14.33
CA TYR A 94 -1.81 -3.60 -14.06
C TYR A 94 -1.02 -3.87 -12.77
N GLY A 95 -1.46 -4.82 -11.95
CA GLY A 95 -0.91 -5.10 -10.62
C GLY A 95 0.32 -6.00 -10.63
N LEU A 96 0.77 -6.32 -9.42
CA LEU A 96 1.92 -7.15 -9.14
C LEU A 96 1.53 -8.60 -8.78
N SER A 97 0.25 -8.87 -8.51
CA SER A 97 -0.23 -10.18 -8.06
C SER A 97 0.51 -10.67 -6.81
N LEU A 98 0.78 -9.76 -5.85
CA LEU A 98 1.39 -10.10 -4.55
C LEU A 98 0.34 -10.64 -3.58
N LEU A 99 -0.88 -10.13 -3.71
CA LEU A 99 -2.04 -10.58 -2.95
C LEU A 99 -3.07 -11.17 -3.92
N PRO A 100 -3.66 -12.34 -3.62
CA PRO A 100 -4.70 -12.96 -4.45
C PRO A 100 -6.06 -12.26 -4.24
N LEU A 101 -6.06 -10.93 -4.30
CA LEU A 101 -7.21 -10.07 -4.10
C LEU A 101 -7.46 -9.25 -5.35
N LYS A 102 -8.74 -8.92 -5.58
CA LYS A 102 -9.19 -8.02 -6.64
C LYS A 102 -9.87 -6.81 -6.04
N ARG A 103 -10.19 -5.82 -6.88
CA ARG A 103 -11.10 -4.74 -6.47
C ARG A 103 -12.53 -5.27 -6.49
N LYS A 104 -13.31 -4.89 -5.48
CA LYS A 104 -14.76 -5.14 -5.46
C LYS A 104 -15.40 -4.55 -6.73
N GLU A 105 -16.45 -5.15 -7.26
CA GLU A 105 -17.14 -4.60 -8.45
C GLU A 105 -17.69 -3.20 -8.19
N ALA A 106 -17.65 -2.31 -9.19
CA ALA A 106 -18.00 -0.90 -9.01
C ALA A 106 -19.42 -0.70 -8.44
N LYS A 107 -20.41 -1.48 -8.91
CA LYS A 107 -21.79 -1.46 -8.41
C LYS A 107 -21.94 -1.85 -6.93
N ASN A 108 -20.97 -2.57 -6.38
CA ASN A 108 -20.98 -3.08 -5.01
C ASN A 108 -20.05 -2.29 -4.07
N ARG A 109 -19.41 -1.22 -4.58
CA ARG A 109 -18.55 -0.34 -3.79
C ARG A 109 -19.39 0.71 -3.07
N LEU A 110 -18.90 1.18 -1.93
CA LEU A 110 -19.36 2.43 -1.34
C LEU A 110 -19.24 3.56 -2.36
N VAL A 111 -20.29 4.37 -2.47
CA VAL A 111 -20.22 5.65 -3.18
C VAL A 111 -19.14 6.50 -2.50
N ASN A 112 -18.32 7.17 -3.30
CA ASN A 112 -17.13 7.93 -2.87
C ASN A 112 -17.28 8.53 -1.46
N PHE A 113 -16.40 8.12 -0.54
CA PHE A 113 -16.36 8.62 0.83
C PHE A 113 -15.00 9.24 1.11
N SER A 114 -15.00 10.37 1.83
CA SER A 114 -13.79 10.98 2.37
C SER A 114 -14.08 11.50 3.78
N GLY A 115 -13.26 11.12 4.75
CA GLY A 115 -13.48 11.52 6.15
C GLY A 115 -12.85 10.56 7.15
N GLY A 116 -13.09 10.87 8.42
CA GLY A 116 -12.69 10.03 9.55
C GLY A 116 -13.47 8.72 9.56
N VAL A 117 -12.76 7.63 9.78
CA VAL A 117 -13.31 6.29 10.02
C VAL A 117 -12.72 5.76 11.31
N LEU A 118 -13.59 5.18 12.13
CA LEU A 118 -13.15 4.44 13.30
C LEU A 118 -12.78 3.02 12.88
N LEU A 119 -11.65 2.54 13.38
CA LEU A 119 -11.20 1.16 13.19
C LEU A 119 -11.50 0.33 14.43
N ASN A 120 -11.90 -0.92 14.21
CA ASN A 120 -11.96 -1.97 15.22
C ASN A 120 -10.82 -2.97 14.93
N PRO A 121 -9.71 -2.96 15.69
CA PRO A 121 -8.65 -3.94 15.56
C PRO A 121 -9.18 -5.37 15.77
N VAL A 122 -8.68 -6.31 14.96
CA VAL A 122 -8.94 -7.74 15.17
C VAL A 122 -8.19 -8.24 16.41
N ASP A 123 -6.97 -7.73 16.61
CA ASP A 123 -6.09 -8.05 17.72
C ASP A 123 -5.34 -6.79 18.14
N THR A 124 -5.63 -6.29 19.35
CA THR A 124 -5.03 -5.07 19.89
C THR A 124 -3.61 -5.26 20.40
N SER A 125 -3.12 -6.51 20.50
CA SER A 125 -1.72 -6.80 20.88
C SER A 125 -0.75 -6.63 19.70
N HIS A 126 -1.26 -6.53 18.47
CA HIS A 126 -0.42 -6.35 17.29
C HIS A 126 0.38 -5.02 17.37
N PRO A 127 1.69 -5.00 17.05
CA PRO A 127 2.55 -3.82 17.23
C PRO A 127 2.08 -2.54 16.54
N LEU A 128 1.27 -2.67 15.47
CA LEU A 128 0.64 -1.53 14.81
C LEU A 128 -0.16 -0.63 15.78
N TRP A 129 -0.75 -1.22 16.83
CA TRP A 129 -1.66 -0.52 17.74
C TRP A 129 -0.98 0.02 19.01
N GLU A 130 0.26 -0.39 19.28
CA GLU A 130 0.94 -0.16 20.57
C GLU A 130 1.05 1.33 20.94
N LYS A 131 1.29 2.19 19.94
CA LYS A 131 1.51 3.64 20.13
C LYS A 131 0.33 4.50 19.68
N LEU A 132 -0.81 3.89 19.36
CA LEU A 132 -2.00 4.60 18.92
C LEU A 132 -2.99 4.76 20.08
N SER A 133 -3.51 5.98 20.26
CA SER A 133 -4.54 6.28 21.26
C SER A 133 -5.93 5.87 20.76
N ARG A 134 -6.80 5.45 21.69
CA ARG A 134 -8.21 5.15 21.40
C ARG A 134 -9.07 6.44 21.49
N PRO A 135 -10.15 6.56 20.68
CA PRO A 135 -10.56 5.64 19.63
C PRO A 135 -9.60 5.68 18.42
N TYR A 136 -9.42 4.54 17.74
CA TYR A 136 -8.54 4.45 16.58
C TYR A 136 -9.20 5.09 15.36
N GLU A 137 -9.01 6.39 15.18
CA GLU A 137 -9.53 7.15 14.05
C GLU A 137 -8.48 7.31 12.95
N PHE A 138 -8.87 7.01 11.71
CA PHE A 138 -8.04 7.16 10.52
C PHE A 138 -8.82 7.94 9.46
N TYR A 139 -8.09 8.56 8.53
CA TYR A 139 -8.71 9.25 7.41
C TYR A 139 -8.58 8.43 6.14
N VAL A 140 -9.71 8.27 5.44
CA VAL A 140 -9.75 7.66 4.12
C VAL A 140 -10.22 8.69 3.09
N TRP A 141 -9.69 8.56 1.88
CA TRP A 141 -10.13 9.35 0.73
C TRP A 141 -10.35 8.40 -0.44
N TRP A 142 -11.60 8.32 -0.91
CA TRP A 142 -12.00 7.52 -2.06
C TRP A 142 -11.56 6.05 -1.95
N PRO A 143 -11.97 5.32 -0.89
CA PRO A 143 -11.50 3.97 -0.66
C PRO A 143 -12.13 3.02 -1.70
N SER A 144 -11.35 2.64 -2.71
CA SER A 144 -11.71 1.49 -3.53
C SER A 144 -11.57 0.23 -2.68
N GLN A 145 -12.70 -0.38 -2.37
CA GLN A 145 -12.75 -1.60 -1.56
C GLN A 145 -12.16 -2.80 -2.32
N PHE A 146 -11.50 -3.68 -1.56
CA PHE A 146 -11.04 -4.98 -2.06
C PHE A 146 -12.15 -6.00 -1.90
N ASP A 147 -12.16 -6.94 -2.84
CA ASP A 147 -12.98 -8.14 -2.71
C ASP A 147 -12.25 -9.15 -1.84
N LEU A 148 -12.80 -9.39 -0.64
CA LEU A 148 -12.21 -10.26 0.37
C LEU A 148 -12.89 -11.63 0.43
N GLU A 149 -13.86 -11.92 -0.46
CA GLU A 149 -14.62 -13.17 -0.40
C GLU A 149 -13.70 -14.39 -0.47
N ASN A 150 -13.81 -15.26 0.53
CA ASN A 150 -13.16 -16.57 0.65
C ASN A 150 -11.62 -16.60 0.66
N ASN A 151 -10.94 -15.52 1.05
CA ASN A 151 -9.48 -15.50 1.05
C ASN A 151 -8.83 -15.74 2.42
N HIS A 152 -8.52 -17.00 2.72
CA HIS A 152 -7.78 -17.40 3.93
C HIS A 152 -6.30 -17.03 3.93
N LYS A 153 -5.75 -16.52 2.81
CA LYS A 153 -4.32 -16.18 2.67
C LYS A 153 -4.01 -14.75 3.11
N VAL A 154 -5.02 -13.98 3.51
CA VAL A 154 -4.87 -12.60 3.96
C VAL A 154 -5.24 -12.51 5.43
N LYS A 155 -4.30 -12.05 6.26
CA LYS A 155 -4.57 -11.74 7.66
C LYS A 155 -5.14 -10.33 7.77
N ILE A 156 -6.39 -10.22 8.18
CA ILE A 156 -7.03 -8.93 8.47
C ILE A 156 -6.59 -8.49 9.87
N ILE A 157 -6.16 -7.22 10.00
CA ILE A 157 -5.68 -6.65 11.28
C ILE A 157 -6.68 -5.68 11.92
N ALA A 158 -7.61 -5.13 11.14
CA ALA A 158 -8.71 -4.29 11.60
C ALA A 158 -9.86 -4.25 10.58
N HIS A 159 -11.05 -3.94 11.07
CA HIS A 159 -12.23 -3.63 10.27
C HIS A 159 -12.65 -2.17 10.48
N TYR A 160 -13.34 -1.58 9.50
CA TYR A 160 -14.09 -0.35 9.78
C TYR A 160 -15.13 -0.65 10.85
N LYS A 161 -15.22 0.18 11.88
CA LYS A 161 -16.28 0.12 12.87
C LYS A 161 -17.59 0.48 12.14
N ASN A 162 -18.57 -0.40 12.15
CA ASN A 162 -19.89 -0.08 11.60
C ASN A 162 -20.40 1.19 12.29
N SER A 163 -20.78 2.18 11.49
CA SER A 163 -21.79 3.14 11.92
C SER A 163 -23.05 2.33 12.19
N GLY A 164 -23.50 2.29 13.44
CA GLY A 164 -24.78 1.67 13.77
C GLY A 164 -25.93 2.27 12.97
#